data_AF-A0A3B0ZSH0-F1
#
_entry.id   AF-A0A3B0ZSH0-F1
#
_cell.length_a   1.000
_cell.length_b   1.000
_cell.length_c   1.000
_cell.angle_alpha   90.00
_cell.angle_beta   90.00
_cell.angle_gamma   90.00
#
_symmetry.space_group_name_H-M   'P 1'
#
loop_
_entity.id
_entity.type
_entity.pdbx_description
1 polymer ?
#
loop_
_entity_poly.entity_id
_entity_poly.type
_entity_poly.pdbx_seq_one_letter_code
_entity_poly.pdbx_strand_id
1 'polypeptide(L)'
;VYHAERFRFVGGEPLLNPHILDYVKVVRESGISSFIEIATNGVLLDRASDELFESVDRISVSWYPDPRSHERIIESAGEKCRRHKTEFRVERISKFRTIQVAGPIDDQRVVNDIYQSCMIAHTWHCQTFYDGRFYLCSRPIFTAVYLQRLDVPAPDFHELDGELLHQPDLRERLIERLSSRQPLKACEYCLGTVGRYAPWTQLPAQSRRSPPQPLPLRRESISWKRMKFLLVWRKIESGLLKCFPSARLAKYLSVVLTGIIGD
;
A
#
# COMPACT_ATOMS: atom_id res chain seq x y z
N VAL A 1 17.40 -3.63 -16.09
CA VAL A 1 16.09 -3.01 -15.83
C VAL A 1 15.54 -3.58 -14.53
N TYR A 2 15.14 -2.74 -13.56
CA TYR A 2 14.40 -3.22 -12.39
C TYR A 2 13.06 -3.75 -12.86
N HIS A 3 12.76 -5.02 -12.60
CA HIS A 3 11.52 -5.64 -13.04
C HIS A 3 10.64 -5.93 -11.82
N ALA A 4 9.51 -5.21 -11.72
CA ALA A 4 8.49 -5.45 -10.73
C ALA A 4 7.60 -6.61 -11.17
N GLU A 5 7.28 -7.53 -10.26
CA GLU A 5 6.32 -8.61 -10.53
C GLU A 5 4.95 -8.07 -10.93
N ARG A 6 4.56 -6.94 -10.34
CA ARG A 6 3.30 -6.25 -10.63
C ARG A 6 3.49 -4.75 -10.49
N PHE A 7 3.02 -4.00 -11.47
CA PHE A 7 2.84 -2.56 -11.37
C PHE A 7 1.37 -2.26 -11.04
N ARG A 8 1.10 -1.55 -9.94
CA ARG A 8 -0.26 -1.25 -9.48
C ARG A 8 -0.51 0.26 -9.49
N PHE A 9 -1.54 0.68 -10.22
CA PHE A 9 -2.12 2.01 -10.06
C PHE A 9 -3.03 2.01 -8.81
N VAL A 10 -2.66 2.81 -7.82
CA VAL A 10 -3.33 2.92 -6.51
C VAL A 10 -3.10 4.32 -5.93
N GLY A 11 -3.91 4.76 -4.99
CA GLY A 11 -3.73 6.05 -4.31
C GLY A 11 -5.07 6.68 -3.98
N GLY A 12 -5.39 7.81 -4.63
CA GLY A 12 -6.76 8.33 -4.68
C GLY A 12 -7.69 7.36 -5.41
N GLU A 13 -8.55 7.85 -6.30
CA GLU A 13 -9.29 6.97 -7.19
C GLU A 13 -8.65 7.02 -8.60
N PRO A 14 -7.97 5.95 -9.06
CA PRO A 14 -7.30 5.97 -10.36
C PRO A 14 -8.23 6.27 -11.53
N LEU A 15 -9.49 5.85 -11.45
CA LEU A 15 -10.48 6.08 -12.53
C LEU A 15 -10.95 7.55 -12.61
N LEU A 16 -10.54 8.43 -11.69
CA LEU A 16 -10.72 9.87 -11.85
C LEU A 16 -9.68 10.51 -12.78
N ASN A 17 -8.59 9.81 -13.08
CA ASN A 17 -7.54 10.36 -13.93
C ASN A 17 -7.88 10.12 -15.42
N PRO A 18 -8.17 11.18 -16.21
CA PRO A 18 -8.54 11.01 -17.61
C PRO A 18 -7.41 10.42 -18.48
N HIS A 19 -6.16 10.46 -17.99
CA HIS A 19 -4.97 9.93 -18.67
C HIS A 19 -4.53 8.55 -18.14
N ILE A 20 -5.37 7.85 -17.36
CA ILE A 20 -4.99 6.55 -16.77
C ILE A 20 -4.55 5.54 -17.84
N LEU A 21 -5.22 5.54 -19.00
CA LEU A 21 -4.90 4.66 -20.11
C LEU A 21 -3.53 4.98 -20.73
N ASP A 22 -3.18 6.26 -20.85
CA ASP A 22 -1.86 6.69 -21.33
C ASP A 22 -0.75 6.17 -20.41
N TYR A 23 -0.96 6.27 -19.09
CA TYR A 23 0.00 5.73 -18.12
C TYR A 23 0.11 4.21 -18.18
N VAL A 24 -1.00 3.48 -18.40
CA VAL A 24 -0.97 2.03 -18.62
C VAL A 24 -0.10 1.68 -19.83
N LYS A 25 -0.25 2.42 -20.94
CA LYS A 25 0.57 2.24 -22.16
C LYS A 25 2.05 2.49 -21.87
N VAL A 26 2.38 3.59 -21.19
CA VAL A 26 3.76 3.90 -20.79
C VAL A 26 4.37 2.80 -19.92
N VAL A 27 3.62 2.27 -18.93
CA VAL A 27 4.12 1.18 -18.09
C VAL A 27 4.40 -0.07 -18.93
N ARG A 28 3.49 -0.42 -19.86
CA ARG A 28 3.66 -1.56 -20.76
C ARG A 28 4.90 -1.41 -21.64
N GLU A 29 5.07 -0.25 -22.26
CA GLU A 29 6.20 0.08 -23.14
C GLU A 29 7.53 0.11 -22.38
N SER A 30 7.52 0.54 -21.11
CA SER A 30 8.74 0.61 -20.30
C SER A 30 9.34 -0.77 -19.99
N GLY A 31 8.54 -1.84 -20.05
CA GLY A 31 8.95 -3.18 -19.63
C GLY A 31 9.25 -3.31 -18.13
N ILE A 32 8.86 -2.34 -17.30
CA ILE A 32 9.09 -2.36 -15.84
C ILE A 32 8.31 -3.48 -15.15
N SER A 33 7.19 -3.90 -15.74
CA SER A 33 6.39 -5.02 -15.25
C SER A 33 5.59 -5.65 -16.39
N SER A 34 5.46 -6.97 -16.35
CA SER A 34 4.57 -7.72 -17.24
C SER A 34 3.12 -7.78 -16.76
N PHE A 35 2.83 -7.37 -15.52
CA PHE A 35 1.51 -7.46 -14.91
C PHE A 35 1.05 -6.10 -14.37
N ILE A 36 0.02 -5.53 -14.98
CA ILE A 36 -0.53 -4.22 -14.65
C ILE A 36 -1.87 -4.39 -13.92
N GLU A 37 -1.97 -3.79 -12.73
CA GLU A 37 -3.17 -3.83 -11.91
C GLU A 37 -3.71 -2.42 -11.65
N ILE A 38 -5.03 -2.25 -11.71
CA ILE A 38 -5.72 -1.06 -11.17
C ILE A 38 -6.42 -1.46 -9.88
N ALA A 39 -6.13 -0.74 -8.79
CA ALA A 39 -6.86 -0.82 -7.53
C ALA A 39 -7.84 0.36 -7.42
N THR A 40 -9.15 0.08 -7.33
CA THR A 40 -10.22 1.08 -7.33
C THR A 40 -11.22 0.86 -6.19
N ASN A 41 -11.93 1.91 -5.79
CA ASN A 41 -13.08 1.79 -4.87
C ASN A 41 -14.36 1.27 -5.55
N GLY A 42 -14.36 1.14 -6.89
CA GLY A 42 -15.45 0.57 -7.67
C GLY A 42 -16.54 1.54 -8.11
N VAL A 43 -16.58 2.77 -7.59
CA VAL A 43 -17.67 3.75 -7.85
C VAL A 43 -17.74 4.20 -9.31
N LEU A 44 -16.62 4.14 -10.06
CA LEU A 44 -16.52 4.65 -11.43
C LEU A 44 -16.31 3.55 -12.48
N LEU A 45 -16.47 2.29 -12.11
CA LEU A 45 -16.21 1.16 -13.01
C LEU A 45 -17.18 1.13 -14.21
N ASP A 46 -18.40 1.61 -14.03
CA ASP A 46 -19.41 1.75 -15.08
C ASP A 46 -19.04 2.81 -16.15
N ARG A 47 -18.16 3.75 -15.79
CA ARG A 47 -17.67 4.83 -16.69
C ARG A 47 -16.34 4.51 -17.35
N ALA A 48 -15.63 3.50 -16.87
CA ALA A 48 -14.35 3.11 -17.44
C ALA A 48 -14.54 2.47 -18.82
N SER A 49 -13.73 2.86 -19.81
CA SER A 49 -13.82 2.40 -21.20
C SER A 49 -13.47 0.92 -21.36
N ASP A 50 -13.96 0.26 -22.42
CA ASP A 50 -13.58 -1.12 -22.76
C ASP A 50 -12.06 -1.24 -22.98
N GLU A 51 -11.47 -0.25 -23.66
CA GLU A 51 -10.02 -0.18 -23.89
C GLU A 51 -9.21 -0.23 -22.58
N LEU A 52 -9.71 0.37 -21.49
CA LEU A 52 -9.01 0.30 -20.20
C LEU A 52 -9.00 -1.13 -19.63
N PHE A 53 -10.11 -1.85 -19.72
CA PHE A 53 -10.20 -3.22 -19.23
C PHE A 53 -9.30 -4.14 -20.05
N GLU A 54 -9.25 -3.96 -21.37
CA GLU A 54 -8.37 -4.70 -22.27
C GLU A 54 -6.87 -4.43 -22.02
N SER A 55 -6.53 -3.22 -21.57
CA SER A 55 -5.15 -2.79 -21.43
C SER A 55 -4.46 -3.24 -20.13
N VAL A 56 -5.22 -3.75 -19.15
CA VAL A 56 -4.70 -4.15 -17.83
C VAL A 56 -4.91 -5.64 -17.57
N ASP A 57 -4.06 -6.20 -16.71
CA ASP A 57 -4.10 -7.63 -16.40
C ASP A 57 -5.05 -7.93 -15.24
N ARG A 58 -5.24 -6.97 -14.32
CA ARG A 58 -6.17 -7.10 -13.19
C ARG A 58 -6.85 -5.79 -12.81
N ILE A 59 -8.12 -5.90 -12.45
CA ILE A 59 -8.86 -4.90 -11.68
C ILE A 59 -9.15 -5.48 -10.29
N SER A 60 -8.63 -4.81 -9.27
CA SER A 60 -8.89 -5.13 -7.86
C SER A 60 -9.79 -4.06 -7.24
N VAL A 61 -10.93 -4.47 -6.71
CA VAL A 61 -11.93 -3.59 -6.11
C VAL A 61 -11.90 -3.72 -4.60
N SER A 62 -11.59 -2.63 -3.91
CA SER A 62 -11.88 -2.48 -2.48
C SER A 62 -13.32 -2.01 -2.33
N TRP A 63 -14.24 -2.95 -2.18
CA TRP A 63 -15.68 -2.69 -2.14
C TRP A 63 -16.11 -2.25 -0.75
N TYR A 64 -16.33 -0.95 -0.59
CA TYR A 64 -16.80 -0.35 0.66
C TYR A 64 -18.32 -0.44 0.81
N PRO A 65 -18.86 -0.31 2.04
CA PRO A 65 -20.30 -0.15 2.32
C PRO A 65 -20.86 1.21 1.82
N ASP A 66 -20.49 1.61 0.62
CA ASP A 66 -20.86 2.88 -0.01
C ASP A 66 -22.02 2.65 -1.01
N PRO A 67 -23.17 3.31 -0.84
CA PRO A 67 -24.31 3.15 -1.75
C PRO A 67 -23.99 3.54 -3.20
N ARG A 68 -22.93 4.32 -3.45
CA ARG A 68 -22.51 4.71 -4.80
C ARG A 68 -21.79 3.58 -5.55
N SER A 69 -21.22 2.60 -4.84
CA SER A 69 -20.63 1.40 -5.42
C SER A 69 -21.57 0.22 -5.19
N HIS A 70 -22.76 0.26 -5.78
CA HIS A 70 -23.75 -0.78 -5.57
C HIS A 70 -23.43 -2.05 -6.39
N GLU A 71 -24.00 -3.17 -5.97
CA GLU A 71 -23.73 -4.52 -6.49
C GLU A 71 -23.78 -4.61 -8.03
N ARG A 72 -24.76 -3.96 -8.67
CA ARG A 72 -24.86 -3.97 -10.15
C ARG A 72 -23.63 -3.39 -10.87
N ILE A 73 -22.95 -2.39 -10.31
CA ILE A 73 -21.72 -1.84 -10.92
C ILE A 73 -20.61 -2.89 -10.84
N ILE A 74 -20.51 -3.58 -9.70
CA ILE A 74 -19.50 -4.63 -9.47
C ILE A 74 -19.76 -5.84 -10.38
N GLU A 75 -21.02 -6.26 -10.51
CA GLU A 75 -21.43 -7.35 -11.42
C GLU A 75 -21.11 -7.01 -12.87
N SER A 76 -21.52 -5.82 -13.34
CA SER A 76 -21.25 -5.35 -14.70
C SER A 76 -19.74 -5.26 -14.99
N ALA A 77 -18.95 -4.75 -14.04
CA ALA A 77 -17.50 -4.73 -14.15
C ALA A 77 -16.91 -6.14 -14.23
N GLY A 78 -17.43 -7.09 -13.44
CA GLY A 78 -17.02 -8.49 -13.50
C GLY A 78 -17.33 -9.16 -14.82
N GLU A 79 -18.49 -8.86 -15.44
CA GLU A 79 -18.82 -9.31 -16.78
C GLU A 79 -17.89 -8.74 -17.84
N LYS A 80 -17.58 -7.45 -17.72
CA LYS A 80 -16.65 -6.76 -18.61
C LYS A 80 -15.25 -7.35 -18.52
N CYS A 81 -14.72 -7.53 -17.30
CA CYS A 81 -13.44 -8.21 -17.07
C CYS A 81 -13.41 -9.61 -17.72
N ARG A 82 -14.49 -10.40 -17.58
CA ARG A 82 -14.59 -11.73 -18.21
C ARG A 82 -14.52 -11.65 -19.73
N ARG A 83 -15.20 -10.68 -20.34
CA ARG A 83 -15.19 -10.45 -21.79
C ARG A 83 -13.80 -10.13 -22.32
N HIS A 84 -13.06 -9.30 -21.60
CA HIS A 84 -11.72 -8.85 -21.99
C HIS A 84 -10.58 -9.70 -21.42
N LYS A 85 -10.89 -10.80 -20.72
CA LYS A 85 -9.93 -11.71 -20.07
C LYS A 85 -9.05 -11.02 -19.02
N THR A 86 -9.57 -9.97 -18.40
CA THR A 86 -8.94 -9.26 -17.27
C THR A 86 -9.25 -9.98 -15.97
N GLU A 87 -8.27 -10.18 -15.10
CA GLU A 87 -8.55 -10.71 -13.77
C GLU A 87 -9.41 -9.72 -12.97
N PHE A 88 -10.46 -10.22 -12.33
CA PHE A 88 -11.31 -9.42 -11.46
C PHE A 88 -11.26 -9.93 -10.03
N ARG A 89 -10.88 -9.06 -9.10
CA ARG A 89 -10.88 -9.37 -7.65
C ARG A 89 -11.70 -8.34 -6.92
N VAL A 90 -12.58 -8.79 -6.05
CA VAL A 90 -13.41 -7.93 -5.21
C VAL A 90 -13.21 -8.33 -3.77
N GLU A 91 -12.87 -7.36 -2.94
CA GLU A 91 -12.74 -7.54 -1.50
C GLU A 91 -13.68 -6.59 -0.78
N ARG A 92 -14.56 -7.13 0.07
CA ARG A 92 -15.46 -6.31 0.88
C ARG A 92 -14.70 -5.77 2.08
N ILE A 93 -14.53 -4.45 2.15
CA ILE A 93 -13.76 -3.78 3.21
C ILE A 93 -14.71 -3.00 4.11
N SER A 94 -14.93 -3.48 5.33
CA SER A 94 -15.79 -2.84 6.33
C SER A 94 -15.04 -2.16 7.48
N LYS A 95 -13.71 -2.27 7.50
CA LYS A 95 -12.84 -1.77 8.56
C LYS A 95 -11.44 -1.48 8.02
N PHE A 96 -10.76 -0.52 8.64
CA PHE A 96 -9.42 -0.08 8.25
C PHE A 96 -8.48 -0.14 9.44
N ARG A 97 -7.23 -0.50 9.20
CA ARG A 97 -6.21 -0.37 10.24
C ARG A 97 -5.88 1.10 10.44
N THR A 98 -5.77 1.52 11.70
CA THR A 98 -5.20 2.83 12.03
C THR A 98 -3.71 2.78 11.75
N ILE A 99 -3.24 3.50 10.73
CA ILE A 99 -1.82 3.48 10.34
C ILE A 99 -1.10 4.75 10.80
N GLN A 100 -1.70 5.92 10.62
CA GLN A 100 -1.04 7.20 10.92
C GLN A 100 -1.37 7.66 12.33
N VAL A 101 -0.40 8.29 12.99
CA VAL A 101 -0.57 8.91 14.30
C VAL A 101 -0.17 10.37 14.25
N ALA A 102 -0.80 11.19 15.09
CA ALA A 102 -0.69 12.64 15.08
C ALA A 102 0.54 13.20 15.83
N GLY A 103 1.54 12.36 16.07
CA GLY A 103 2.78 12.70 16.75
C GLY A 103 3.77 11.55 16.67
N PRO A 104 5.07 11.81 16.92
CA PRO A 104 6.08 10.77 16.87
C PRO A 104 5.88 9.75 18.00
N ILE A 105 6.32 8.52 17.74
CA ILE A 105 6.46 7.46 18.73
C ILE A 105 7.86 7.61 19.33
N ASP A 106 7.93 8.04 20.59
CA ASP A 106 9.22 8.36 21.25
C ASP A 106 10.08 7.12 21.54
N ASP A 107 9.46 5.95 21.73
CA ASP A 107 10.19 4.71 22.01
C ASP A 107 10.71 4.07 20.71
N GLN A 108 12.01 4.26 20.44
CA GLN A 108 12.66 3.72 19.25
C GLN A 108 12.60 2.19 19.17
N ARG A 109 12.49 1.47 20.30
CA ARG A 109 12.29 0.01 20.28
C ARG A 109 10.91 -0.34 19.71
N VAL A 110 9.88 0.43 20.07
CA VAL A 110 8.54 0.27 19.52
C VAL A 110 8.50 0.61 18.04
N VAL A 111 9.16 1.70 17.61
CA VAL A 111 9.28 2.05 16.18
C VAL A 111 9.93 0.91 15.41
N ASN A 112 11.03 0.35 15.93
CA ASN A 112 11.69 -0.78 15.33
C ASN A 112 10.76 -2.00 15.27
N ASP A 113 10.09 -2.38 16.36
CA ASP A 113 9.18 -3.54 16.37
C ASP A 113 8.00 -3.38 15.40
N ILE A 114 7.46 -2.15 15.27
CA ILE A 114 6.41 -1.83 14.29
C ILE A 114 6.94 -2.03 12.88
N TYR A 115 8.11 -1.47 12.55
CA TYR A 115 8.72 -1.64 11.24
C TYR A 115 9.02 -3.13 10.99
N GLN A 116 9.64 -3.82 11.94
CA GLN A 116 10.02 -5.22 11.79
C GLN A 116 8.81 -6.14 11.60
N SER A 117 7.63 -5.75 12.10
CA SER A 117 6.37 -6.47 11.93
C SER A 117 5.50 -5.94 10.78
N CYS A 118 5.96 -4.94 10.03
CA CYS A 118 5.16 -4.28 9.01
C CYS A 118 5.06 -5.12 7.73
N MET A 119 3.86 -5.63 7.44
CA MET A 119 3.63 -6.41 6.21
C MET A 119 3.74 -5.55 4.96
N ILE A 120 3.45 -4.24 5.01
CA ILE A 120 3.63 -3.34 3.86
C ILE A 120 5.10 -3.35 3.39
N ALA A 121 6.03 -3.29 4.35
CA ALA A 121 7.47 -3.25 4.05
C ALA A 121 8.03 -4.63 3.68
N HIS A 122 7.54 -5.69 4.31
CA HIS A 122 8.22 -6.99 4.28
C HIS A 122 7.48 -8.12 3.56
N THR A 123 6.18 -7.98 3.31
CA THR A 123 5.34 -9.05 2.74
C THR A 123 4.61 -8.60 1.47
N TRP A 124 3.97 -7.42 1.51
CA TRP A 124 3.18 -6.91 0.40
C TRP A 124 4.01 -6.13 -0.62
N HIS A 125 5.23 -5.73 -0.24
CA HIS A 125 6.18 -5.02 -1.09
C HIS A 125 5.52 -3.84 -1.83
N CYS A 126 4.89 -2.94 -1.08
CA CYS A 126 4.21 -1.78 -1.65
C CYS A 126 5.17 -0.63 -1.95
N GLN A 127 6.25 -0.90 -2.70
CA GLN A 127 7.16 0.15 -3.12
C GLN A 127 6.41 1.15 -4.01
N THR A 128 6.72 2.43 -3.83
CA THR A 128 5.96 3.53 -4.44
C THR A 128 6.89 4.44 -5.21
N PHE A 129 6.47 4.84 -6.42
CA PHE A 129 7.10 5.89 -7.19
C PHE A 129 6.26 7.16 -7.05
N TYR A 130 6.89 8.26 -6.65
CA TYR A 130 6.21 9.54 -6.50
C TYR A 130 7.21 10.68 -6.64
N ASP A 131 6.89 11.67 -7.46
CA ASP A 131 7.66 12.90 -7.64
C ASP A 131 9.16 12.68 -7.87
N GLY A 132 9.50 11.85 -8.87
CA GLY A 132 10.90 11.54 -9.22
C GLY A 132 11.67 10.69 -8.20
N ARG A 133 10.97 10.13 -7.20
CA ARG A 133 11.57 9.30 -6.14
C ARG A 133 10.95 7.91 -6.01
N PHE A 134 11.75 6.98 -5.50
CA PHE A 134 11.36 5.64 -5.09
C PHE A 134 11.30 5.53 -3.56
N TYR A 135 10.23 4.94 -3.05
CA TYR A 135 10.02 4.72 -1.62
C TYR A 135 9.76 3.24 -1.33
N LEU A 136 10.26 2.74 -0.18
CA LEU A 136 10.00 1.36 0.28
C LEU A 136 8.52 1.12 0.63
N CYS A 137 7.79 2.18 0.98
CA CYS A 137 6.34 2.13 1.16
C CYS A 137 5.71 3.49 0.85
N SER A 138 4.39 3.54 0.74
CA SER A 138 3.67 4.80 0.47
C SER A 138 3.58 5.75 1.68
N ARG A 139 4.00 5.32 2.87
CA ARG A 139 3.75 6.08 4.12
C ARG A 139 4.46 7.43 4.19
N PRO A 140 5.73 7.59 3.77
CA PRO A 140 6.38 8.91 3.71
C PRO A 140 5.52 9.99 3.04
N ILE A 141 4.93 9.67 1.88
CA ILE A 141 4.10 10.58 1.08
C ILE A 141 2.82 10.97 1.84
N PHE A 142 2.07 9.98 2.33
CA PHE A 142 0.77 10.25 2.93
C PHE A 142 0.87 10.79 4.36
N THR A 143 1.92 10.44 5.10
CA THR A 143 2.13 10.92 6.48
C THR A 143 2.52 12.39 6.50
N ALA A 144 3.34 12.85 5.55
CA ALA A 144 3.61 14.29 5.39
C ALA A 144 2.30 15.09 5.24
N VAL A 145 1.44 14.70 4.29
CA VAL A 145 0.16 15.37 4.03
C VAL A 145 -0.78 15.30 5.24
N TYR A 146 -0.79 14.17 5.95
CA TYR A 146 -1.61 13.99 7.15
C TYR A 146 -1.19 14.95 8.27
N LEU A 147 0.10 15.01 8.60
CA LEU A 147 0.62 15.88 9.67
C LEU A 147 0.49 17.36 9.33
N GLN A 148 0.71 17.73 8.07
CA GLN A 148 0.48 19.10 7.58
C GLN A 148 -0.96 19.54 7.80
N ARG A 149 -1.95 18.68 7.52
CA ARG A 149 -3.37 19.00 7.76
C ARG A 149 -3.68 19.20 9.24
N LEU A 150 -2.95 18.55 10.13
CA LEU A 150 -3.11 18.68 11.57
C LEU A 150 -2.31 19.84 12.17
N ASP A 151 -1.57 20.58 11.35
CA ASP A 151 -0.65 21.62 11.79
C ASP A 151 0.42 21.07 12.77
N VAL A 152 0.83 19.81 12.55
CA VAL A 152 1.87 19.13 13.33
C VAL A 152 3.19 19.21 12.57
N PRO A 153 4.26 19.76 13.16
CA PRO A 153 5.59 19.77 12.55
C PRO A 153 6.07 18.35 12.24
N ALA A 154 6.57 18.14 11.04
CA ALA A 154 7.06 16.86 10.56
C ALA A 154 8.43 17.02 9.90
N PRO A 155 9.32 16.00 10.00
CA PRO A 155 10.50 15.92 9.16
C PRO A 155 10.15 15.91 7.68
N ASP A 156 11.11 16.30 6.85
CA ASP A 156 11.00 16.15 5.40
C ASP A 156 11.15 14.68 5.00
N PHE A 157 10.05 13.93 5.03
CA PHE A 157 10.06 12.52 4.62
C PHE A 157 10.33 12.33 3.12
N HIS A 158 10.13 13.36 2.29
CA HIS A 158 10.41 13.28 0.85
C HIS A 158 11.93 13.13 0.63
N GLU A 159 12.72 13.94 1.34
CA GLU A 159 14.18 13.86 1.31
C GLU A 159 14.73 12.65 2.08
N LEU A 160 14.20 12.38 3.28
CA LEU A 160 14.79 11.37 4.19
C LEU A 160 14.47 9.92 3.80
N ASP A 161 13.28 9.67 3.24
CA ASP A 161 12.80 8.31 2.96
C ASP A 161 12.72 7.97 1.47
N GLY A 162 12.92 8.94 0.58
CA GLY A 162 12.82 8.77 -0.87
C GLY A 162 14.18 8.72 -1.57
N GLU A 163 14.37 7.74 -2.45
CA GLU A 163 15.55 7.61 -3.30
C GLU A 163 15.32 8.30 -4.65
N LEU A 164 16.22 9.21 -5.05
CA LEU A 164 16.13 9.89 -6.35
C LEU A 164 16.32 8.92 -7.52
N LEU A 165 15.39 8.94 -8.47
CA LEU A 165 15.40 8.06 -9.65
C LEU A 165 16.41 8.48 -10.72
N HIS A 166 16.72 9.77 -10.84
CA HIS A 166 17.53 10.32 -11.93
C HIS A 166 18.98 10.64 -11.54
N GLN A 167 19.46 10.05 -10.43
CA GLN A 167 20.84 10.21 -9.96
C GLN A 167 21.70 8.99 -10.34
N PRO A 168 23.02 9.15 -10.58
CA PRO A 168 23.96 8.05 -10.91
C PRO A 168 23.88 6.88 -9.92
N ASP A 169 24.31 5.67 -10.27
CA ASP A 169 24.35 4.53 -9.33
C ASP A 169 23.00 4.18 -8.68
N LEU A 170 21.89 4.47 -9.38
CA LEU A 170 20.53 4.18 -8.91
C LEU A 170 20.39 2.71 -8.48
N ARG A 171 20.96 1.79 -9.24
CA ARG A 171 20.85 0.36 -8.96
C ARG A 171 21.41 0.01 -7.58
N GLU A 172 22.60 0.50 -7.28
CA GLU A 172 23.32 0.24 -6.04
C GLU A 172 22.56 0.85 -4.86
N ARG A 173 22.10 2.10 -4.98
CA ARG A 173 21.25 2.75 -3.96
C ARG A 173 19.95 2.00 -3.71
N LEU A 174 19.27 1.55 -4.77
CA LEU A 174 18.04 0.77 -4.63
C LEU A 174 18.30 -0.57 -3.94
N ILE A 175 19.39 -1.26 -4.26
CA ILE A 175 19.78 -2.52 -3.59
C ILE A 175 20.04 -2.28 -2.10
N GLU A 176 20.80 -1.24 -1.76
CA GLU A 176 21.07 -0.86 -0.38
C GLU A 176 19.76 -0.57 0.37
N ARG A 177 18.91 0.29 -0.21
CA ARG A 177 17.63 0.68 0.39
C ARG A 177 16.69 -0.52 0.56
N LEU A 178 16.56 -1.39 -0.44
CA LEU A 178 15.72 -2.60 -0.38
C LEU A 178 16.24 -3.64 0.62
N SER A 179 17.55 -3.68 0.86
CA SER A 179 18.18 -4.62 1.79
C SER A 179 18.23 -4.08 3.23
N SER A 180 17.98 -2.78 3.42
CA SER A 180 18.01 -2.15 4.73
C SER A 180 16.97 -2.75 5.67
N ARG A 181 17.37 -2.91 6.93
CA ARG A 181 16.49 -3.31 8.03
C ARG A 181 16.16 -2.15 8.96
N GLN A 182 16.61 -0.94 8.62
CA GLN A 182 16.32 0.23 9.45
C GLN A 182 14.91 0.75 9.15
N PRO A 183 14.15 1.17 10.18
CA PRO A 183 12.92 1.90 9.97
C PRO A 183 13.15 3.16 9.15
N LEU A 184 12.16 3.53 8.33
CA LEU A 184 12.09 4.83 7.67
C LEU A 184 11.83 5.93 8.72
N LYS A 185 12.14 7.18 8.41
CA LYS A 185 11.81 8.31 9.29
C LYS A 185 10.29 8.42 9.50
N ALA A 186 9.50 8.20 8.44
CA ALA A 186 8.04 8.15 8.52
C ALA A 186 7.51 7.01 9.42
N CYS A 187 8.33 6.01 9.77
CA CYS A 187 7.91 4.95 10.71
C CYS A 187 7.71 5.46 12.14
N GLU A 188 8.35 6.57 12.52
CA GLU A 188 8.11 7.22 13.82
C GLU A 188 6.68 7.74 13.96
N TYR A 189 5.95 7.91 12.84
CA TYR A 189 4.59 8.44 12.79
C TYR A 189 3.58 7.40 12.26
N CYS A 190 3.94 6.12 12.33
CA CYS A 190 3.22 5.04 11.68
C CYS A 190 3.11 3.81 12.59
N LEU A 191 1.92 3.21 12.66
CA LEU A 191 1.64 1.94 13.34
C LEU A 191 1.80 0.73 12.41
N GLY A 192 2.28 0.94 11.19
CA GLY A 192 2.44 -0.09 10.17
C GLY A 192 1.18 -0.92 10.01
N THR A 193 1.33 -2.25 10.04
CA THR A 193 0.20 -3.19 9.97
C THR A 193 -0.24 -3.70 11.33
N VAL A 194 0.26 -3.12 12.44
CA VAL A 194 -0.10 -3.54 13.81
C VAL A 194 -1.09 -2.60 14.49
N GLY A 195 -1.48 -1.50 13.84
CA GLY A 195 -2.58 -0.67 14.29
C GLY A 195 -3.90 -1.43 14.40
N ARG A 196 -4.72 -1.03 15.38
CA ARG A 196 -6.06 -1.59 15.57
C ARG A 196 -7.00 -1.19 14.43
N TYR A 197 -7.98 -2.04 14.20
CA TYR A 197 -9.05 -1.78 13.26
C TYR A 197 -10.00 -0.72 13.79
N ALA A 198 -10.37 0.22 12.94
CA ALA A 198 -11.51 1.10 13.08
C ALA A 198 -12.57 0.72 12.02
N PRO A 199 -13.88 0.78 12.33
CA PRO A 199 -14.92 0.59 11.33
C PRO A 199 -14.77 1.60 10.18
N TRP A 200 -15.11 1.17 8.97
CA TRP A 200 -15.25 2.09 7.85
C TRP A 200 -16.37 3.08 8.13
N THR A 201 -16.13 4.36 7.79
CA THR A 201 -17.15 5.40 7.83
C THR A 201 -16.96 6.33 6.64
N GLN A 202 -18.06 6.75 6.02
CA GLN A 202 -18.04 7.76 4.97
C GLN A 202 -18.05 9.16 5.61
N LEU A 203 -16.99 9.94 5.39
CA LEU A 203 -16.97 11.32 5.85
C LEU A 203 -18.00 12.18 5.08
N PRO A 204 -18.84 12.97 5.78
CA PRO A 204 -19.68 14.00 5.17
C PRO A 204 -18.83 15.02 4.40
N ALA A 205 -19.41 15.62 3.35
CA ALA A 205 -18.68 16.58 2.51
C ALA A 205 -18.07 17.74 3.30
N GLN A 206 -18.77 18.25 4.32
CA GLN A 206 -18.30 19.31 5.20
C GLN A 206 -17.06 18.88 6.01
N SER A 207 -17.07 17.65 6.54
CA SER A 207 -15.97 17.10 7.35
C SER A 207 -14.74 16.72 6.52
N ARG A 208 -14.84 16.62 5.18
CA ARG A 208 -13.66 16.37 4.31
C ARG A 208 -12.67 17.54 4.29
N ARG A 209 -13.15 18.75 4.63
CA ARG A 209 -12.35 19.99 4.67
C ARG A 209 -11.77 20.25 6.07
N SER A 210 -12.34 19.64 7.10
CA SER A 210 -11.82 19.75 8.47
C SER A 210 -10.63 18.80 8.64
N PRO A 211 -9.59 19.19 9.40
CA PRO A 211 -8.58 18.23 9.82
C PRO A 211 -9.26 17.05 10.52
N PRO A 212 -8.88 15.80 10.20
CA PRO A 212 -9.34 14.66 11.01
C PRO A 212 -8.97 14.96 12.46
N GLN A 213 -9.84 14.65 13.43
CA GLN A 213 -9.40 14.76 14.82
C GLN A 213 -8.21 13.83 15.00
N PRO A 214 -7.06 14.33 15.48
CA PRO A 214 -5.89 13.50 15.67
C PRO A 214 -6.27 12.38 16.62
N LEU A 215 -6.08 11.12 16.22
CA LEU A 215 -6.08 10.04 17.18
C LEU A 215 -4.78 10.19 17.98
N PRO A 216 -4.83 10.61 19.26
CA PRO A 216 -3.62 10.66 20.06
C PRO A 216 -3.02 9.24 20.08
N LEU A 217 -1.70 9.15 19.97
CA LEU A 217 -1.01 7.87 20.14
C LEU A 217 -1.33 7.37 21.56
N ARG A 218 -2.22 6.38 21.65
CA ARG A 218 -2.45 5.62 22.87
C ARG A 218 -1.72 4.30 22.70
N ARG A 219 -1.10 3.79 23.76
CA ARG A 219 -0.54 2.43 23.79
C ARG A 219 -1.56 1.37 23.33
N GLU A 220 -2.84 1.69 23.51
CA GLU A 220 -4.00 0.91 23.09
C GLU A 220 -4.20 0.86 21.57
N SER A 221 -3.68 1.83 20.80
CA SER A 221 -3.79 1.87 19.34
C SER A 221 -3.02 0.75 18.64
N ILE A 222 -2.06 0.12 19.34
CA ILE A 222 -1.26 -1.00 18.85
C ILE A 222 -1.92 -2.34 19.24
N SER A 223 -2.01 -3.25 18.28
CA SER A 223 -2.34 -4.66 18.50
C SER A 223 -1.07 -5.43 18.86
N TRP A 224 -0.72 -5.44 20.14
CA TRP A 224 0.48 -6.13 20.66
C TRP A 224 0.48 -7.64 20.36
N LYS A 225 -0.69 -8.28 20.39
CA LYS A 225 -0.84 -9.71 20.04
C LYS A 225 -0.41 -9.95 18.58
N ARG A 226 -0.87 -9.11 17.67
CA ARG A 226 -0.52 -9.18 16.25
C ARG A 226 0.96 -8.88 16.02
N MET A 227 1.49 -7.84 16.67
CA MET A 227 2.91 -7.50 16.57
C MET A 227 3.79 -8.67 17.00
N LYS A 228 3.52 -9.27 18.17
CA LYS A 228 4.25 -10.46 18.65
C LYS A 228 4.19 -11.61 17.64
N PHE A 229 3.01 -11.90 17.11
CA PHE A 229 2.84 -12.95 16.08
C PHE A 229 3.70 -12.68 14.84
N LEU A 230 3.64 -11.46 14.30
CA LEU A 230 4.38 -11.06 13.10
C LEU A 230 5.90 -11.09 13.30
N LEU A 231 6.39 -10.65 14.48
CA LEU A 231 7.80 -10.72 14.82
C LEU A 231 8.30 -12.17 14.91
N VAL A 232 7.50 -13.08 15.50
CA VAL A 232 7.81 -14.51 15.55
C VAL A 232 7.81 -15.11 14.15
N TRP A 233 6.78 -14.83 13.36
CA TRP A 233 6.70 -15.29 11.97
C TRP A 233 7.93 -14.88 11.16
N ARG A 234 8.32 -13.61 11.25
CA ARG A 234 9.50 -13.09 10.53
C ARG A 234 10.79 -13.81 10.91
N LYS A 235 10.97 -14.18 12.18
CA LYS A 235 12.13 -14.97 12.61
C LYS A 235 12.11 -16.36 11.97
N ILE A 236 10.95 -17.01 11.94
CA ILE A 236 10.76 -18.33 11.30
C ILE A 236 11.04 -18.23 9.81
N GLU A 237 10.41 -17.28 9.12
CA GLU A 237 10.60 -17.03 7.68
C GLU A 237 12.06 -16.76 7.35
N SER A 238 12.72 -15.88 8.10
CA SER A 238 14.14 -15.58 7.91
C SER A 238 15.04 -16.81 8.12
N GLY A 239 14.71 -17.65 9.11
CA GLY A 239 15.40 -18.91 9.34
C GLY A 239 15.23 -19.89 8.18
N LEU A 240 13.99 -20.07 7.71
CA LEU A 240 13.67 -20.94 6.58
C LEU A 240 14.36 -20.48 5.30
N LEU A 241 14.29 -19.19 4.97
CA LEU A 241 14.91 -18.63 3.77
C LEU A 241 16.44 -18.61 3.84
N LYS A 242 17.03 -18.57 5.05
CA LYS A 242 18.47 -18.75 5.22
C LYS A 242 18.91 -20.18 4.93
N CYS A 243 18.13 -21.18 5.33
CA CYS A 243 18.41 -22.59 5.06
C CYS A 243 18.06 -23.01 3.63
N PHE A 244 17.01 -22.42 3.06
CA PHE A 244 16.48 -22.74 1.72
C PHE A 244 16.23 -21.46 0.92
N PRO A 245 17.28 -20.80 0.40
CA PRO A 245 17.14 -19.56 -0.35
C PRO A 245 16.34 -19.78 -1.64
N SER A 246 15.10 -19.30 -1.68
CA SER A 246 14.22 -19.47 -2.84
C SER A 246 13.16 -18.37 -2.90
N ALA A 247 13.10 -17.67 -4.04
CA ALA A 247 12.06 -16.68 -4.31
C ALA A 247 10.65 -17.31 -4.30
N ARG A 248 10.52 -18.56 -4.78
CA ARG A 248 9.24 -19.29 -4.75
C ARG A 248 8.81 -19.59 -3.31
N LEU A 249 9.75 -19.99 -2.46
CA LEU A 249 9.48 -20.23 -1.05
C LEU A 249 9.08 -18.93 -0.33
N ALA A 250 9.83 -17.84 -0.54
CA ALA A 250 9.50 -16.53 0.06
C ALA A 250 8.09 -16.07 -0.33
N LYS A 251 7.74 -16.21 -1.61
CA LYS A 251 6.40 -15.89 -2.12
C LYS A 251 5.33 -16.78 -1.47
N TYR A 252 5.57 -18.08 -1.39
CA TYR A 252 4.64 -19.00 -0.74
C TYR A 252 4.41 -18.65 0.74
N LEU A 253 5.48 -18.38 1.50
CA LEU A 253 5.39 -17.97 2.89
C LEU A 253 4.61 -16.65 3.05
N SER A 254 4.82 -15.68 2.15
CA SER A 254 4.07 -14.42 2.14
C SER A 254 2.56 -14.63 1.89
N VAL A 255 2.19 -15.53 0.97
CA VAL A 255 0.79 -15.89 0.71
C VAL A 255 0.17 -16.57 1.92
N VAL A 256 0.88 -17.53 2.53
CA VAL A 256 0.42 -18.23 3.74
C VAL A 256 0.22 -17.24 4.89
N LEU A 257 1.18 -16.34 5.14
CA LEU A 257 1.06 -15.33 6.19
C LEU A 257 -0.17 -14.46 5.98
N THR A 258 -0.38 -13.97 4.76
CA THR A 258 -1.52 -13.12 4.39
C THR A 258 -2.84 -13.86 4.66
N GLY A 259 -2.93 -15.13 4.23
CA GLY A 259 -4.09 -15.97 4.50
C GLY A 259 -4.37 -16.24 5.98
N ILE A 260 -3.34 -16.47 6.81
CA ILE A 260 -3.48 -16.68 8.26
C ILE A 260 -3.99 -15.42 8.96
N ILE A 261 -3.51 -14.27 8.53
CA ILE A 261 -3.81 -12.99 9.15
C ILE A 261 -5.23 -12.51 8.82
N GLY A 262 -5.76 -12.89 7.65
CA GLY A 262 -7.07 -12.44 7.17
C GLY A 262 -7.08 -10.96 6.81
N ASP A 263 -5.98 -10.48 6.22
CA ASP A 263 -5.84 -9.17 5.57
C ASP A 263 -5.57 -9.34 4.08
#